data_AF-A0A6A8M409-F1
#
_entry.id   AF-A0A6A8M409-F1
#
_cell.length_a   1.000
_cell.length_b   1.000
_cell.length_c   1.000
_cell.angle_alpha   90.00
_cell.angle_beta   90.00
_cell.angle_gamma   90.00
#
_symmetry.space_group_name_H-M   'P 1'
#
loop_
_entity.id
_entity.type
_entity.pdbx_description
1 polymer ?
#
loop_
_entity_poly.entity_id
_entity_poly.type
_entity_poly.pdbx_seq_one_letter_code
_entity_poly.pdbx_strand_id
1 'polypeptide(L)'
;MRLRYTAAPWAAPELTPEAAELADILADDVWSESSVEFYAERDAKIRLGKRAPKGMQKTLNAVIDRKLTEAGWLGDSGYYVKGSTWARITFRHQMSIGSDFLDALKVCKKQGMELAVIIAANRETLDVITPNDAAALVSFEKLRSLALDLDGAMDIPLLIGELTPMTFAPSDIDAEIRKYRPRDTTVSSESLPS
;
A
#
# COMPACT_ATOMS: atom_id res chain seq x y z
N MET A 1 0.50 3.44 -11.10
CA MET A 1 -0.12 2.24 -10.49
C MET A 1 -1.61 2.28 -10.73
N ARG A 2 -2.28 1.16 -10.97
CA ARG A 2 -3.73 1.17 -11.17
C ARG A 2 -4.44 1.01 -9.83
N LEU A 3 -5.29 1.98 -9.49
CA LEU A 3 -6.21 1.92 -8.36
C LEU A 3 -7.61 1.55 -8.84
N ARG A 4 -8.22 0.56 -8.21
CA ARG A 4 -9.63 0.19 -8.46
C ARG A 4 -10.42 0.27 -7.16
N TYR A 5 -11.51 1.03 -7.16
CA TYR A 5 -12.39 1.14 -6.00
C TYR A 5 -13.49 0.08 -6.01
N THR A 6 -13.85 -0.36 -4.82
CA THR A 6 -15.05 -1.16 -4.54
C THR A 6 -15.72 -0.58 -3.30
N ALA A 7 -17.04 -0.40 -3.33
CA ALA A 7 -17.78 0.05 -2.15
C ALA A 7 -17.78 -1.03 -1.05
N ALA A 8 -17.74 -0.59 0.21
CA ALA A 8 -18.03 -1.47 1.34
C ALA A 8 -19.49 -1.98 1.27
N PRO A 9 -19.81 -3.18 1.80
CA PRO A 9 -21.11 -3.81 1.59
C PRO A 9 -22.29 -3.08 2.24
N TRP A 10 -22.04 -2.29 3.28
CA TRP A 10 -23.07 -1.58 4.06
C TRP A 10 -23.42 -0.18 3.52
N ALA A 11 -22.68 0.34 2.55
CA ALA A 11 -22.88 1.69 2.03
C ALA A 11 -22.67 1.76 0.51
N ALA A 12 -23.34 2.72 -0.12
CA ALA A 12 -23.11 3.06 -1.52
C ALA A 12 -22.53 4.48 -1.61
N PRO A 13 -21.29 4.70 -1.16
CA PRO A 13 -20.69 6.03 -1.19
C PRO A 13 -20.50 6.50 -2.63
N GLU A 14 -20.73 7.80 -2.86
CA GLU A 14 -20.36 8.46 -4.10
C GLU A 14 -18.85 8.73 -4.13
N LEU A 15 -18.25 8.65 -5.32
CA LEU A 15 -16.85 8.97 -5.51
C LEU A 15 -16.67 10.49 -5.46
N THR A 16 -15.95 10.99 -4.46
CA THR A 16 -15.63 12.42 -4.35
C THR A 16 -14.58 12.83 -5.40
N PRO A 17 -14.50 14.13 -5.75
CA PRO A 17 -13.44 14.64 -6.63
C PRO A 17 -12.04 14.31 -6.11
N GLU A 18 -11.80 14.37 -4.80
CA GLU A 18 -10.52 14.03 -4.19
C GLU A 18 -10.22 12.53 -4.31
N ALA A 19 -11.21 11.65 -4.14
CA ALA A 19 -10.99 10.22 -4.36
C ALA A 19 -10.68 9.91 -5.85
N ALA A 20 -11.29 10.62 -6.80
CA ALA A 20 -10.93 10.50 -8.21
C ALA A 20 -9.49 10.98 -8.46
N GLU A 21 -9.12 12.15 -7.93
CA GLU A 21 -7.75 12.69 -8.02
C GLU A 21 -6.71 11.73 -7.41
N LEU A 22 -7.03 11.09 -6.28
CA LEU A 22 -6.16 10.09 -5.66
C LEU A 22 -5.84 8.92 -6.61
N ALA A 23 -6.83 8.47 -7.38
CA ALA A 23 -6.60 7.43 -8.40
C ALA A 23 -5.67 7.92 -9.51
N ASP A 24 -5.83 9.16 -9.97
CA ASP A 24 -5.01 9.77 -11.01
C ASP A 24 -3.55 9.96 -10.55
N ILE A 25 -3.35 10.45 -9.32
CA ILE A 25 -2.01 10.61 -8.70
C ILE A 25 -1.32 9.25 -8.60
N LEU A 26 -2.03 8.23 -8.12
CA LEU A 26 -1.44 6.89 -8.00
C LEU A 26 -1.18 6.26 -9.37
N ALA A 27 -1.93 6.63 -10.41
CA ALA A 27 -1.71 6.23 -11.80
C ALA A 27 -0.45 6.86 -12.39
N ASP A 28 -0.18 8.12 -12.06
CA ASP A 28 0.90 8.93 -12.61
C ASP A 28 2.29 8.50 -12.11
N ASP A 29 2.95 7.64 -12.88
CA ASP A 29 4.37 7.25 -12.77
C ASP A 29 4.88 6.73 -11.42
N VAL A 30 4.05 6.64 -10.37
CA VAL A 30 4.42 6.16 -9.02
C VAL A 30 5.21 4.86 -9.09
N TRP A 31 4.74 3.90 -9.89
CA TRP A 31 5.41 2.60 -10.02
C TRP A 31 6.76 2.70 -10.72
N SER A 32 6.81 3.44 -11.82
CA SER A 32 8.01 3.60 -12.64
C SER A 32 9.10 4.33 -11.85
N GLU A 33 8.74 5.45 -11.24
CA GLU A 33 9.63 6.27 -10.42
C GLU A 33 10.16 5.49 -9.21
N SER A 34 9.27 4.79 -8.49
CA SER A 34 9.67 3.94 -7.36
C SER A 34 10.62 2.81 -7.80
N SER A 35 10.39 2.25 -8.99
CA SER A 35 11.23 1.18 -9.55
C SER A 35 12.63 1.68 -9.90
N VAL A 36 12.73 2.86 -10.54
CA VAL A 36 13.99 3.50 -10.89
C VAL A 36 14.78 3.89 -9.64
N GLU A 37 14.13 4.56 -8.68
CA GLU A 37 14.76 4.97 -7.42
C GLU A 37 15.25 3.74 -6.62
N PHE A 38 14.44 2.70 -6.52
CA PHE A 38 14.81 1.46 -5.82
C PHE A 38 16.02 0.79 -6.46
N TYR A 39 16.04 0.69 -7.79
CA TYR A 39 17.15 0.09 -8.52
C TYR A 39 18.44 0.89 -8.32
N ALA A 40 18.37 2.22 -8.40
CA ALA A 40 19.50 3.11 -8.19
C ALA A 40 20.08 2.99 -6.76
N GLU A 41 19.23 2.98 -5.72
CA GLU A 41 19.67 2.79 -4.33
C GLU A 41 20.36 1.42 -4.15
N ARG A 42 19.78 0.37 -4.75
CA ARG A 42 20.29 -0.99 -4.67
C ARG A 42 21.66 -1.11 -5.31
N ASP A 43 21.81 -0.66 -6.56
CA ASP A 43 23.08 -0.72 -7.30
C ASP A 43 24.19 0.06 -6.58
N ALA A 44 23.88 1.25 -6.07
CA ALA A 44 24.82 2.04 -5.27
C ALA A 44 25.30 1.28 -4.02
N LYS A 45 24.41 0.61 -3.28
CA LYS A 45 24.82 -0.17 -2.10
C LYS A 45 25.64 -1.41 -2.46
N ILE A 46 25.32 -2.09 -3.56
CA ILE A 46 26.08 -3.25 -4.05
C ILE A 46 27.51 -2.82 -4.42
N ARG A 47 27.67 -1.73 -5.18
CA ARG A 47 28.99 -1.19 -5.55
C ARG A 47 29.83 -0.80 -4.34
N LEU A 48 29.19 -0.40 -3.24
CA LEU A 48 29.84 -0.08 -1.97
C LEU A 48 30.07 -1.30 -1.06
N GLY A 49 29.75 -2.52 -1.50
CA GLY A 49 29.87 -3.74 -0.70
C GLY A 49 28.92 -3.79 0.51
N LYS A 50 27.85 -2.98 0.51
CA LYS A 50 26.87 -2.88 1.60
C LYS A 50 25.66 -3.77 1.35
N ARG A 51 24.92 -4.09 2.42
CA ARG A 51 23.65 -4.81 2.33
C ARG A 51 22.63 -3.97 1.56
N ALA A 52 22.21 -4.46 0.40
CA ALA A 52 21.25 -3.80 -0.47
C ALA A 52 19.80 -4.12 -0.05
N PRO A 53 18.84 -3.20 -0.28
CA PRO A 53 17.43 -3.44 0.03
C PRO A 53 16.87 -4.59 -0.82
N LYS A 54 16.03 -5.42 -0.21
CA LYS A 54 15.40 -6.59 -0.85
C LYS A 54 14.00 -6.32 -1.38
N GLY A 55 13.33 -5.28 -0.89
CA GLY A 55 11.99 -4.86 -1.30
C GLY A 55 11.92 -3.35 -1.49
N MET A 56 10.97 -2.91 -2.31
CA MET A 56 10.77 -1.52 -2.71
C MET A 56 9.75 -0.76 -1.83
N GLN A 57 9.17 -1.39 -0.80
CA GLN A 57 8.14 -0.78 0.05
C GLN A 57 8.52 0.62 0.56
N LYS A 58 9.75 0.77 1.05
CA LYS A 58 10.23 2.06 1.56
C LYS A 58 10.24 3.14 0.47
N THR A 59 10.79 2.81 -0.70
CA THR A 59 10.86 3.72 -1.84
C THR A 59 9.47 4.06 -2.35
N LEU A 60 8.60 3.06 -2.48
CA LEU A 60 7.22 3.25 -2.92
C LEU A 60 6.44 4.18 -1.98
N ASN A 61 6.55 3.99 -0.67
CA ASN A 61 5.94 4.90 0.30
C ASN A 61 6.45 6.33 0.14
N ALA A 62 7.77 6.51 -0.01
CA ALA A 62 8.35 7.85 -0.17
C ALA A 62 7.87 8.57 -1.44
N VAL A 63 7.75 7.85 -2.57
CA VAL A 63 7.21 8.42 -3.82
C VAL A 63 5.74 8.78 -3.68
N ILE A 64 4.94 7.93 -3.04
CA ILE A 64 3.52 8.20 -2.76
C ILE A 64 3.36 9.41 -1.84
N ASP A 65 4.10 9.47 -0.72
CA ASP A 65 4.08 10.58 0.23
C ASP A 65 4.42 11.90 -0.50
N ARG A 66 5.48 11.90 -1.33
CA ARG A 66 5.90 13.06 -2.13
C ARG A 66 4.81 13.54 -3.07
N LYS A 67 4.29 12.66 -3.94
CA LYS A 67 3.29 13.03 -4.95
C LYS A 67 1.98 13.51 -4.31
N LEU A 68 1.54 12.88 -3.23
CA LEU A 68 0.33 13.32 -2.53
C LEU A 68 0.54 14.69 -1.88
N THR A 69 1.70 14.91 -1.26
CA THR A 69 2.05 16.23 -0.68
C THR A 69 2.10 17.31 -1.76
N GLU A 70 2.72 17.04 -2.91
CA GLU A 70 2.78 17.97 -4.05
C GLU A 70 1.40 18.28 -4.62
N ALA A 71 0.46 17.32 -4.57
CA ALA A 71 -0.94 17.52 -4.92
C ALA A 71 -1.77 18.18 -3.81
N GLY A 72 -1.18 18.58 -2.68
CA GLY A 72 -1.85 19.28 -1.59
C GLY A 72 -2.65 18.38 -0.65
N TRP A 73 -2.40 17.08 -0.63
CA TRP A 73 -2.89 16.20 0.44
C TRP A 73 -2.09 16.43 1.72
N LEU A 74 -2.80 16.48 2.85
CA LEU A 74 -2.21 16.64 4.17
C LEU A 74 -2.04 15.27 4.85
N GLY A 75 -0.87 15.02 5.41
CA GLY A 75 -0.56 13.80 6.13
C GLY A 75 0.69 13.10 5.60
N ASP A 76 0.99 11.93 6.15
CA ASP A 76 2.15 11.12 5.80
C ASP A 76 1.92 9.66 6.21
N SER A 77 2.90 8.80 5.92
CA SER A 77 2.95 7.43 6.45
C SER A 77 1.71 6.61 6.09
N GLY A 78 1.17 6.87 4.91
CA GLY A 78 -0.04 6.24 4.39
C GLY A 78 -1.36 6.82 4.92
N TYR A 79 -1.35 7.91 5.71
CA TYR A 79 -2.56 8.62 6.14
C TYR A 79 -2.63 9.96 5.42
N TYR A 80 -3.71 10.22 4.68
CA TYR A 80 -3.86 11.44 3.92
C TYR A 80 -5.27 12.02 4.02
N VAL A 81 -5.37 13.34 4.01
CA VAL A 81 -6.63 14.08 4.04
C VAL A 81 -6.59 15.20 3.01
N LYS A 82 -7.68 15.34 2.25
CA LYS A 82 -7.90 16.49 1.38
C LYS A 82 -9.41 16.75 1.29
N GLY A 83 -9.82 18.01 1.52
CA GLY A 83 -11.23 18.36 1.61
C GLY A 83 -11.97 17.53 2.67
N SER A 84 -13.10 16.93 2.29
CA SER A 84 -13.90 16.02 3.12
C SER A 84 -13.55 14.54 2.94
N THR A 85 -12.43 14.23 2.26
CA THR A 85 -11.99 12.87 1.98
C THR A 85 -10.77 12.49 2.81
N TRP A 86 -10.88 11.35 3.50
CA TRP A 86 -9.76 10.71 4.19
C TRP A 86 -9.34 9.45 3.44
N ALA A 87 -8.03 9.26 3.26
CA ALA A 87 -7.46 8.12 2.58
C ALA A 87 -6.37 7.45 3.41
N ARG A 88 -6.37 6.12 3.38
CA ARG A 88 -5.36 5.25 3.99
C ARG A 88 -4.75 4.37 2.92
N ILE A 89 -3.46 4.50 2.66
CA ILE A 89 -2.70 3.57 1.81
C ILE A 89 -1.87 2.66 2.73
N THR A 90 -2.21 1.38 2.78
CA THR A 90 -1.66 0.44 3.75
C THR A 90 -0.73 -0.60 3.12
N PHE A 91 0.51 -0.60 3.60
CA PHE A 91 1.48 -1.70 3.45
C PHE A 91 1.88 -2.22 4.85
N ARG A 92 0.92 -2.21 5.79
CA ARG A 92 1.15 -2.56 7.20
C ARG A 92 0.91 -4.04 7.45
N HIS A 93 1.39 -4.50 8.60
CA HIS A 93 1.16 -5.85 9.08
C HIS A 93 -0.34 -6.14 9.20
N GLN A 94 -0.75 -7.35 8.89
CA GLN A 94 -2.16 -7.80 8.90
C GLN A 94 -2.88 -7.56 10.24
N MET A 95 -2.14 -7.56 11.35
CA MET A 95 -2.69 -7.30 12.69
C MET A 95 -3.18 -5.86 12.87
N SER A 96 -2.77 -4.93 12.00
CA SER A 96 -3.16 -3.52 12.05
C SER A 96 -4.38 -3.18 11.20
N ILE A 97 -4.97 -4.16 10.51
CA ILE A 97 -6.10 -3.91 9.62
C ILE A 97 -7.34 -3.41 10.37
N GLY A 98 -7.60 -3.93 11.58
CA GLY A 98 -8.76 -3.53 12.38
C GLY A 98 -8.68 -2.05 12.80
N SER A 99 -7.47 -1.54 13.06
CA SER A 99 -7.29 -0.12 13.35
C SER A 99 -7.58 0.77 12.14
N ASP A 100 -7.34 0.31 10.90
CA ASP A 100 -7.68 1.09 9.70
C ASP A 100 -9.20 1.34 9.61
N PHE A 101 -10.03 0.33 9.89
CA PHE A 101 -11.50 0.49 9.94
C PHE A 101 -11.97 1.36 11.11
N LEU A 102 -11.35 1.21 12.29
CA LEU A 102 -11.69 2.04 13.44
C LEU A 102 -11.35 3.51 13.21
N ASP A 103 -10.22 3.79 12.55
CA ASP A 103 -9.83 5.14 12.18
C ASP A 103 -10.79 5.71 11.13
N ALA A 104 -11.15 4.93 10.10
CA ALA A 104 -12.19 5.31 9.13
C ALA A 104 -13.53 5.65 9.83
N LEU A 105 -13.95 4.85 10.81
CA LEU A 105 -15.14 5.13 11.60
C LEU A 105 -15.04 6.45 12.36
N LYS A 106 -13.90 6.71 13.01
CA LYS A 106 -13.67 7.95 13.77
C LYS A 106 -13.69 9.18 12.86
N VAL A 107 -13.01 9.15 11.71
CA VAL A 107 -12.91 10.32 10.84
C VAL A 107 -14.28 10.66 10.23
N CYS A 108 -15.07 9.66 9.83
CA CYS A 108 -16.43 9.92 9.33
C CYS A 108 -17.38 10.37 10.45
N LYS A 109 -17.43 9.65 11.58
CA LYS A 109 -18.43 9.92 12.63
C LYS A 109 -18.11 11.10 13.54
N LYS A 110 -16.83 11.38 13.80
CA LYS A 110 -16.41 12.43 14.74
C LYS A 110 -15.82 13.65 14.05
N GLN A 111 -15.19 13.48 12.89
CA GLN A 111 -14.48 14.56 12.21
C GLN A 111 -15.23 15.06 10.97
N GLY A 112 -16.35 14.42 10.62
CA GLY A 112 -17.23 14.88 9.54
C GLY A 112 -16.69 14.59 8.14
N MET A 113 -15.78 13.62 7.98
CA MET A 113 -15.35 13.18 6.65
C MET A 113 -16.52 12.54 5.90
N GLU A 114 -16.79 13.02 4.70
CA GLU A 114 -17.86 12.53 3.82
C GLU A 114 -17.47 11.22 3.12
N LEU A 115 -16.17 10.93 3.02
CA LEU A 115 -15.67 9.70 2.44
C LEU A 115 -14.40 9.23 3.14
N ALA A 116 -14.37 7.96 3.52
CA ALA A 116 -13.16 7.24 3.87
C ALA A 116 -12.75 6.30 2.73
N VAL A 117 -11.43 6.17 2.51
CA VAL A 117 -10.86 5.27 1.53
C VAL A 117 -9.76 4.45 2.18
N ILE A 118 -9.81 3.11 2.12
CA ILE A 118 -8.70 2.24 2.55
C ILE A 118 -8.18 1.48 1.35
N ILE A 119 -6.91 1.66 1.03
CA ILE A 119 -6.23 1.14 -0.16
C ILE A 119 -5.18 0.13 0.29
N ALA A 120 -5.22 -1.07 -0.29
CA ALA A 120 -4.21 -2.09 -0.10
C ALA A 120 -3.77 -2.67 -1.45
N ALA A 121 -2.52 -3.12 -1.51
CA ALA A 121 -2.04 -3.85 -2.67
C ALA A 121 -2.59 -5.28 -2.71
N ASN A 122 -2.79 -5.82 -3.91
CA ASN A 122 -3.16 -7.23 -4.06
C ASN A 122 -1.99 -8.16 -3.73
N ARG A 123 -2.26 -9.46 -3.59
CA ARG A 123 -1.25 -10.44 -3.16
C ARG A 123 0.00 -10.44 -4.04
N GLU A 124 -0.18 -10.48 -5.36
CA GLU A 124 0.91 -10.52 -6.34
C GLU A 124 1.79 -9.28 -6.25
N THR A 125 1.17 -8.11 -6.06
CA THR A 125 1.86 -6.83 -5.91
C THR A 125 2.69 -6.80 -4.63
N LEU A 126 2.19 -7.33 -3.51
CA LEU A 126 2.93 -7.42 -2.26
C LEU A 126 4.16 -8.32 -2.37
N ASP A 127 4.05 -9.45 -3.09
CA ASP A 127 5.18 -10.36 -3.29
C ASP A 127 6.32 -9.69 -4.10
N VAL A 128 6.00 -8.70 -4.94
CA VAL A 128 7.01 -7.86 -5.61
C VAL A 128 7.58 -6.79 -4.68
N ILE A 129 6.71 -6.10 -3.93
CA ILE A 129 7.10 -4.94 -3.12
C ILE A 129 7.92 -5.35 -1.89
N THR A 130 7.59 -6.47 -1.26
CA THR A 130 8.21 -6.96 -0.03
C THR A 130 8.28 -8.50 0.00
N PRO A 131 9.15 -9.12 -0.82
CA PRO A 131 9.14 -10.58 -1.05
C PRO A 131 9.34 -11.44 0.21
N ASN A 132 9.97 -10.90 1.25
CA ASN A 132 10.18 -11.59 2.52
C ASN A 132 8.97 -11.51 3.45
N ASP A 133 8.29 -10.36 3.48
CA ASP A 133 7.26 -10.05 4.49
C ASP A 133 5.86 -9.95 3.89
N ALA A 134 5.69 -10.21 2.59
CA ALA A 134 4.40 -10.12 1.90
C ALA A 134 3.29 -10.95 2.57
N ALA A 135 3.62 -12.11 3.14
CA ALA A 135 2.67 -12.95 3.90
C ALA A 135 2.12 -12.25 5.16
N ALA A 136 2.93 -11.39 5.76
CA ALA A 136 2.64 -10.70 7.00
C ALA A 136 1.87 -9.38 6.77
N LEU A 137 1.85 -8.84 5.54
CA LEU A 137 1.15 -7.60 5.21
C LEU A 137 -0.34 -7.79 4.90
N VAL A 138 -1.10 -6.71 5.05
CA VAL A 138 -2.50 -6.61 4.61
C VAL A 138 -2.55 -6.62 3.09
N SER A 139 -3.25 -7.60 2.51
CA SER A 139 -3.59 -7.59 1.09
C SER A 139 -5.01 -7.07 0.86
N PHE A 140 -5.28 -6.62 -0.36
CA PHE A 140 -6.62 -6.20 -0.78
C PHE A 140 -7.67 -7.29 -0.51
N GLU A 141 -7.35 -8.56 -0.77
CA GLU A 141 -8.27 -9.68 -0.57
C GLU A 141 -8.63 -9.84 0.91
N LYS A 142 -7.66 -9.71 1.82
CA LYS A 142 -7.91 -9.74 3.27
C LYS A 142 -8.72 -8.53 3.73
N LEU A 143 -8.40 -7.34 3.20
CA LEU A 143 -9.13 -6.11 3.50
C LEU A 143 -10.60 -6.21 3.09
N ARG A 144 -10.86 -6.73 1.89
CA ARG A 144 -12.21 -6.97 1.39
C ARG A 144 -12.94 -8.03 2.21
N SER A 145 -12.28 -9.13 2.57
CA SER A 145 -12.88 -10.16 3.42
C SER A 145 -13.32 -9.58 4.76
N LEU A 146 -12.46 -8.79 5.42
CA LEU A 146 -12.80 -8.17 6.69
C LEU A 146 -13.94 -7.15 6.56
N ALA A 147 -14.00 -6.41 5.46
CA ALA A 147 -15.15 -5.54 5.20
C ALA A 147 -16.45 -6.34 5.02
N LEU A 148 -16.41 -7.55 4.46
CA LEU A 148 -17.60 -8.40 4.43
C LEU A 148 -18.01 -8.87 5.83
N ASP A 149 -17.03 -9.21 6.68
CA ASP A 149 -17.28 -9.64 8.06
C ASP A 149 -17.86 -8.51 8.95
N LEU A 150 -17.62 -7.26 8.58
CA LEU A 150 -18.12 -6.06 9.27
C LEU A 150 -19.48 -5.57 8.74
N ASP A 151 -20.10 -6.30 7.79
CA ASP A 151 -21.42 -5.95 7.28
C ASP A 151 -22.49 -5.96 8.39
N GLY A 152 -23.32 -4.92 8.41
CA GLY A 152 -24.28 -4.64 9.48
C GLY A 152 -23.70 -4.06 10.78
N ALA A 153 -22.37 -4.01 10.96
CA ALA A 153 -21.71 -3.39 12.12
C ALA A 153 -21.23 -1.96 11.86
N MET A 154 -21.09 -1.59 10.58
CA MET A 154 -20.55 -0.31 10.11
C MET A 154 -21.60 0.39 9.23
N ASP A 155 -21.59 1.72 9.23
CA ASP A 155 -22.53 2.56 8.50
C ASP A 155 -21.86 3.83 7.92
N ILE A 156 -20.55 3.78 7.72
CA ILE A 156 -19.76 4.89 7.17
C ILE A 156 -19.61 4.79 5.65
N PRO A 157 -19.50 5.92 4.94
CA PRO A 157 -19.15 5.94 3.53
C PRO A 157 -17.68 5.50 3.35
N LEU A 158 -17.48 4.25 2.93
CA LEU A 158 -16.17 3.65 2.77
C LEU A 158 -15.96 3.05 1.37
N LEU A 159 -14.87 3.45 0.71
CA LEU A 159 -14.33 2.77 -0.46
C LEU A 159 -13.10 1.93 -0.08
N ILE A 160 -13.03 0.74 -0.67
CA ILE A 160 -11.88 -0.16 -0.58
C ILE A 160 -11.15 -0.11 -1.92
N GLY A 161 -9.88 0.30 -1.89
CA GLY A 161 -9.03 0.40 -3.06
C GLY A 161 -8.11 -0.80 -3.22
N GLU A 162 -8.10 -1.39 -4.41
CA GLU A 162 -7.08 -2.33 -4.84
C GLU A 162 -5.99 -1.60 -5.60
N LEU A 163 -4.75 -1.71 -5.13
CA LEU A 163 -3.58 -1.13 -5.78
C LEU A 163 -2.79 -2.21 -6.52
N THR A 164 -2.53 -1.98 -7.81
CA THR A 164 -1.77 -2.89 -8.66
C THR A 164 -0.70 -2.14 -9.46
N PRO A 165 0.48 -2.73 -9.71
CA PRO A 165 1.52 -2.11 -10.52
C PRO A 165 1.04 -1.99 -11.96
N MET A 166 1.50 -0.95 -12.64
CA MET A 166 1.36 -0.85 -14.08
C MET A 166 2.68 -1.27 -14.71
N THR A 167 2.64 -2.00 -15.83
CA THR A 167 3.80 -2.64 -16.47
C THR A 167 4.80 -1.66 -17.12
N PHE A 168 4.77 -0.37 -16.80
CA PHE A 168 5.55 0.67 -17.48
C PHE A 168 6.98 0.85 -16.95
N ALA A 169 7.47 0.00 -16.03
CA ALA A 169 8.89 0.01 -15.70
C ALA A 169 9.72 -0.46 -16.92
N PRO A 170 10.91 0.13 -17.18
CA PRO A 170 11.80 -0.36 -18.23
C PRO A 170 12.03 -1.87 -18.09
N SER A 171 12.02 -2.62 -19.21
CA SER A 171 12.04 -4.10 -19.22
C SER A 171 13.13 -4.70 -18.34
N ASP A 172 14.30 -4.06 -18.31
CA ASP A 172 15.48 -4.54 -17.60
C ASP A 172 15.34 -4.34 -16.08
N ILE A 173 14.66 -3.25 -15.68
CA ILE A 173 14.34 -2.97 -14.27
C ILE A 173 13.19 -3.86 -13.80
N ASP A 174 12.14 -4.04 -14.62
CA ASP A 174 11.01 -4.92 -14.28
C ASP A 174 11.46 -6.38 -14.12
N ALA A 175 12.35 -6.87 -15.01
CA ALA A 175 12.93 -8.20 -14.90
C ALA A 175 13.74 -8.39 -13.61
N GLU A 176 14.54 -7.39 -13.22
CA GLU A 176 15.33 -7.46 -11.99
C GLU A 176 14.46 -7.31 -10.72
N ILE A 177 13.39 -6.52 -10.80
CA ILE A 177 12.40 -6.36 -9.73
C ILE A 177 11.65 -7.66 -9.48
N ARG A 178 11.26 -8.38 -10.54
CA ARG A 178 10.51 -9.64 -10.47
C ARG A 178 11.36 -10.89 -10.23
N LYS A 179 12.68 -10.78 -10.35
CA LYS A 179 13.60 -11.91 -10.13
C LYS A 179 13.40 -12.50 -8.73
N TYR A 180 13.20 -13.83 -8.67
CA TYR A 180 13.06 -14.54 -7.40
C TYR A 180 14.26 -14.27 -6.49
N ARG A 181 13.99 -13.82 -5.26
CA ARG A 181 15.01 -13.53 -4.25
C ARG A 181 14.93 -14.60 -3.16
N PRO A 182 16.02 -15.32 -2.86
CA PRO A 182 16.05 -16.26 -1.74
C PRO A 182 15.63 -15.54 -0.46
N ARG A 183 14.61 -16.10 0.21
CA ARG A 183 14.21 -15.66 1.54
C ARG A 183 15.38 -15.90 2.50
N ASP A 184 15.51 -15.04 3.51
CA ASP A 184 16.46 -15.34 4.60
C ASP A 184 15.92 -16.57 5.34
N THR A 185 16.56 -17.72 5.17
CA THR A 185 16.35 -18.90 6.02
C THR A 185 16.98 -18.59 7.38
N THR A 186 16.16 -18.27 8.37
CA THR A 186 16.58 -18.36 9.76
C THR A 186 16.81 -19.83 10.08
N VAL A 187 18.07 -20.26 10.10
CA VAL A 187 18.44 -21.56 10.66
C VAL A 187 18.22 -21.48 12.16
N SER A 188 17.31 -22.30 12.70
CA SER A 188 17.15 -22.44 14.15
C SER A 188 18.46 -22.91 14.75
N SER A 189 19.07 -22.10 15.60
CA SER A 189 20.24 -22.50 16.39
C SER A 189 19.81 -23.43 17.52
N GLU A 190 19.38 -24.64 17.19
CA GLU A 190 19.17 -25.74 18.13
C GLU A 190 19.85 -26.99 17.57
N SER A 191 21.17 -27.08 17.81
CA SER A 191 21.88 -28.34 18.03
C SER A 191 23.37 -28.04 18.23
N LEU A 192 23.75 -27.59 19.43
CA LEU A 192 25.07 -27.91 19.96
C LEU A 192 24.85 -29.06 20.96
N PRO A 193 25.27 -30.30 20.65
CA PRO A 193 25.25 -31.37 21.63
C PRO A 193 26.30 -31.07 22.69
N SER A 194 25.88 -31.23 23.95
CA SER A 194 26.65 -31.11 25.19
C SER A 194 27.89 -32.00 25.21
#